data_AF-A0A4U6W9E2-F1
#
_entry.id   AF-A0A4U6W9E2-F1
#
_cell.length_a   1.000
_cell.length_b   1.000
_cell.length_c   1.000
_cell.angle_alpha   90.00
_cell.angle_beta   90.00
_cell.angle_gamma   90.00
#
_symmetry.space_group_name_H-M   'P 1'
#
loop_
_entity.id
_entity.type
_entity.pdbx_description
1 polymer ?
#
loop_
_entity_poly.entity_id
_entity_poly.type
_entity_poly.pdbx_seq_one_letter_code
_entity_poly.pdbx_strand_id
1 'polypeptide(L)'
;MVAPVVIASAGLGMLAGLAMANRSLGDGIPAASRWDARPRCATCGGSGRVECLCNRWSDGDSGCRTCAGSGRMPCRSCGGSGTGRPLPARLTIQHQKPRPPAGYN
;
A
#
# COMPACT_ATOMS: atom_id res chain seq x y z
N MET A 1 -45.77 -17.52 -41.40
CA MET A 1 -44.58 -18.01 -40.68
C MET A 1 -43.38 -17.87 -41.60
N VAL A 2 -42.46 -16.93 -41.33
CA VAL A 2 -41.13 -16.88 -41.95
C VAL A 2 -40.19 -16.26 -40.91
N ALA A 3 -39.19 -17.01 -40.46
CA ALA A 3 -38.17 -16.54 -39.54
C ALA A 3 -36.86 -16.30 -40.32
N PRO A 4 -36.08 -15.26 -40.02
CA PRO A 4 -34.77 -15.08 -40.64
C PRO A 4 -33.74 -16.02 -39.98
N VAL A 5 -33.11 -16.85 -40.80
CA VAL A 5 -31.91 -17.62 -40.45
C VAL A 5 -30.72 -16.65 -40.41
N VAL A 6 -30.03 -16.58 -39.27
CA VAL A 6 -28.73 -15.91 -39.14
C VAL A 6 -27.67 -17.00 -38.97
N ILE A 7 -26.83 -17.17 -39.98
CA ILE A 7 -25.61 -18.00 -39.91
C ILE A 7 -24.46 -17.04 -39.59
N ALA A 8 -23.92 -17.12 -38.37
CA ALA A 8 -22.66 -16.49 -38.02
C ALA A 8 -21.59 -17.59 -37.86
N SER A 9 -20.62 -17.59 -38.77
CA SER A 9 -19.48 -18.50 -38.82
C SER A 9 -18.47 -18.23 -37.70
N ALA A 10 -17.89 -19.32 -37.21
CA ALA A 10 -16.97 -19.41 -36.09
C ALA A 10 -15.64 -18.66 -36.27
N GLY A 11 -15.01 -18.27 -35.16
CA GLY A 11 -13.62 -17.83 -35.11
C GLY A 11 -12.99 -18.14 -33.74
N LEU A 12 -12.03 -19.07 -33.74
CA LEU A 12 -11.25 -19.58 -32.60
C LEU A 12 -10.26 -18.55 -32.02
N GLY A 13 -9.98 -18.65 -30.72
CA GLY A 13 -8.77 -18.11 -30.07
C GLY A 13 -9.05 -17.55 -28.68
N MET A 14 -8.28 -17.76 -27.62
CA MET A 14 -7.00 -18.43 -27.41
C MET A 14 -7.02 -18.99 -25.97
N LEU A 15 -6.50 -20.19 -25.77
CA LEU A 15 -6.20 -20.72 -24.44
C LEU A 15 -5.04 -19.91 -23.86
N ALA A 16 -5.35 -18.94 -23.01
CA ALA A 16 -4.35 -18.22 -22.22
C ALA A 16 -3.77 -19.19 -21.18
N GLY A 17 -2.58 -19.72 -21.47
CA GLY A 17 -1.82 -20.57 -20.58
C GLY A 17 -1.56 -19.87 -19.24
N LEU A 18 -1.99 -20.51 -18.15
CA LEU A 18 -1.63 -20.10 -16.80
C LEU A 18 -0.14 -20.35 -16.55
N ALA A 19 0.59 -19.24 -16.55
CA ALA A 19 1.64 -18.86 -15.63
C ALA A 19 2.46 -19.94 -14.88
N MET A 20 3.66 -20.14 -15.40
CA MET A 20 4.97 -19.93 -14.75
C MET A 20 5.57 -21.02 -13.86
N ALA A 21 6.76 -21.39 -14.31
CA ALA A 21 7.75 -22.27 -13.71
C ALA A 21 8.35 -21.72 -12.41
N ASN A 22 8.71 -22.68 -11.56
CA ASN A 22 9.93 -22.74 -10.75
C ASN A 22 10.32 -21.48 -9.96
N ARG A 23 9.89 -21.52 -8.70
CA ARG A 23 10.70 -21.23 -7.52
C ARG A 23 12.19 -21.52 -7.71
N SER A 24 12.98 -20.48 -7.95
CA SER A 24 14.41 -20.45 -7.62
C SER A 24 14.67 -19.23 -6.75
N LEU A 25 15.19 -19.51 -5.56
CA LEU A 25 15.68 -18.53 -4.61
C LEU A 25 16.79 -17.71 -5.28
N GLY A 26 16.53 -16.43 -5.47
CA GLY A 26 17.52 -15.46 -5.90
C GLY A 26 17.38 -14.25 -5.02
N ASP A 27 18.30 -14.11 -4.07
CA ASP A 27 18.51 -12.89 -3.30
C ASP A 27 18.72 -11.71 -4.25
N GLY A 28 17.70 -10.87 -4.36
CA GLY A 28 17.73 -9.75 -5.28
C GLY A 28 16.50 -8.89 -5.10
N ILE A 29 16.49 -8.05 -4.07
CA ILE A 29 15.53 -6.96 -3.95
C ILE A 29 15.58 -6.18 -5.28
N PRO A 30 14.48 -6.11 -6.06
CA PRO A 30 14.52 -5.54 -7.40
C PRO A 30 15.07 -4.11 -7.33
N ALA A 31 16.10 -3.83 -8.12
CA ALA A 31 16.84 -2.56 -8.15
C ALA A 31 15.97 -1.34 -8.52
N ALA A 32 14.73 -1.55 -8.98
CA ALA A 32 13.71 -0.51 -9.11
C ALA A 32 13.27 0.09 -7.74
N SER A 33 13.58 -0.57 -6.62
CA SER A 33 13.08 -0.21 -5.28
C SER A 33 13.96 0.77 -4.51
N ARG A 34 14.90 1.48 -5.17
CA ARG A 34 15.82 2.41 -4.47
C ARG A 34 15.48 3.88 -4.73
N TRP A 35 14.91 4.20 -5.90
CA TRP A 35 14.58 5.57 -6.31
C TRP A 35 13.06 5.85 -6.30
N ASP A 36 12.23 4.83 -6.50
CA ASP A 36 10.77 4.90 -6.32
C ASP A 36 10.32 4.60 -4.88
N ALA A 37 11.24 4.23 -3.99
CA ALA A 37 10.96 3.85 -2.62
C ALA A 37 10.91 5.03 -1.65
N ARG A 38 10.27 6.14 -2.06
CA ARG A 38 9.79 7.09 -1.04
C ARG A 38 8.83 6.31 -0.14
N PRO A 39 9.12 6.23 1.18
CA PRO A 39 8.33 5.39 2.07
C PRO A 39 6.88 5.82 1.94
N ARG A 40 5.96 4.86 1.85
CA ARG A 40 4.53 5.21 1.83
C ARG A 40 4.16 5.86 3.15
N CYS A 41 3.23 6.81 3.10
CA CYS A 41 2.71 7.39 4.33
C CYS A 41 2.03 6.29 5.14
N ALA A 42 2.54 6.00 6.33
CA ALA A 42 2.00 4.96 7.20
C ALA A 42 0.52 5.19 7.55
N THR A 43 0.08 6.45 7.64
CA THR A 43 -1.30 6.80 7.97
C THR A 43 -2.31 6.48 6.86
N CYS A 44 -1.94 6.62 5.59
CA CYS A 44 -2.87 6.39 4.47
C CYS A 44 -2.44 5.25 3.54
N GLY A 45 -1.40 4.49 3.89
CA GLY A 45 -0.90 3.36 3.09
C GLY A 45 -0.44 3.72 1.67
N GLY A 46 -0.16 4.99 1.39
CA GLY A 46 0.21 5.47 0.04
C GLY A 46 -0.91 6.13 -0.77
N SER A 47 -2.17 6.07 -0.34
CA SER A 47 -3.30 6.59 -1.14
C SER A 47 -3.40 8.12 -1.20
N GLY A 48 -2.75 8.82 -0.26
CA GLY A 48 -2.90 10.26 -0.06
C GLY A 48 -4.25 10.68 0.53
N ARG A 49 -5.23 9.78 0.67
CA ARG A 49 -6.57 10.09 1.18
C ARG A 49 -6.96 9.15 2.31
N VAL A 50 -7.64 9.69 3.30
CA VAL A 50 -8.22 8.93 4.40
C VAL A 50 -9.74 9.10 4.41
N GLU A 51 -10.42 8.22 5.12
CA GLU A 51 -11.84 8.39 5.39
C GLU A 51 -12.12 9.74 6.06
N CYS A 52 -13.25 10.34 5.70
CA CYS A 52 -13.66 11.60 6.28
C CYS A 52 -13.96 11.44 7.77
N LEU A 53 -13.50 12.40 8.57
CA LEU A 53 -13.69 12.38 10.02
C LEU A 53 -15.18 12.33 10.43
N CYS A 54 -16.07 12.93 9.63
CA CYS A 54 -17.49 12.96 9.96
C CYS A 54 -18.19 11.61 9.79
N ASN A 55 -17.67 10.69 8.97
CA ASN A 55 -18.24 9.35 8.82
C ASN A 55 -18.21 8.57 10.15
N ARG A 56 -17.36 8.95 11.09
CA ARG A 56 -17.35 8.33 12.43
C ARG A 56 -18.56 8.72 13.29
N TRP A 57 -19.25 9.80 12.94
CA TRP A 57 -20.32 10.42 13.74
C TRP A 57 -21.64 10.47 12.96
N SER A 58 -21.56 10.48 11.63
CA SER A 58 -22.69 10.26 10.73
C SER A 58 -22.85 8.77 10.51
N ASP A 59 -24.09 8.27 10.53
CA ASP A 59 -24.46 6.86 10.34
C ASP A 59 -24.26 6.39 8.87
N GLY A 60 -23.09 6.67 8.29
CA GLY A 60 -22.77 6.41 6.89
C GLY A 60 -23.00 7.59 5.95
N ASP A 61 -23.58 8.69 6.41
CA ASP A 61 -23.79 9.88 5.58
C ASP A 61 -22.47 10.65 5.37
N SER A 62 -21.97 10.62 4.13
CA SER A 62 -20.74 11.31 3.72
C SER A 62 -20.94 12.81 3.46
N GLY A 63 -22.01 13.43 3.99
CA GLY A 63 -22.50 14.77 3.63
C GLY A 63 -21.89 15.96 4.37
N CYS A 64 -20.88 15.76 5.22
CA CYS A 64 -20.35 16.87 6.01
C CYS A 64 -19.52 17.86 5.16
N ARG A 65 -19.56 19.14 5.54
CA ARG A 65 -18.82 20.23 4.86
C ARG A 65 -17.31 19.96 4.82
N THR A 66 -16.75 19.32 5.84
CA THR A 66 -15.31 18.99 5.95
C THR A 66 -14.77 18.22 4.75
N CYS A 67 -15.60 17.38 4.12
CA CYS A 67 -15.20 16.57 2.97
C CYS A 67 -16.07 16.81 1.74
N ALA A 68 -16.89 17.87 1.76
CA ALA A 68 -17.76 18.31 0.66
C ALA A 68 -18.59 17.17 0.03
N GLY A 69 -19.16 16.27 0.84
CA GLY A 69 -19.96 15.15 0.30
C GLY A 69 -19.14 13.94 -0.18
N SER A 70 -17.81 14.05 -0.32
CA SER A 70 -16.99 13.00 -0.94
C SER A 70 -16.65 11.83 -0.02
N GLY A 71 -16.90 11.95 1.28
CA GLY A 71 -16.55 10.93 2.27
C GLY A 71 -15.04 10.68 2.45
N ARG A 72 -14.16 11.43 1.76
CA ARG A 72 -12.70 11.29 1.89
C ARG A 72 -12.04 12.64 2.05
N MET A 73 -11.02 12.71 2.89
CA MET A 73 -10.19 13.91 3.06
C MET A 73 -8.72 13.62 2.72
N PRO A 74 -7.93 14.63 2.32
CA PRO A 74 -6.49 14.47 2.18
C PRO A 74 -5.87 14.02 3.50
N CYS A 75 -4.94 13.06 3.42
CA CYS A 75 -4.22 12.59 4.59
C CYS A 75 -3.35 13.72 5.16
N ARG A 76 -3.63 14.14 6.40
CA ARG A 76 -2.92 15.26 7.04
C ARG A 76 -1.43 14.93 7.28
N SER A 77 -1.10 13.66 7.52
CA SER A 77 0.28 13.22 7.78
C SER A 77 1.20 13.37 6.57
N CYS A 78 0.67 13.28 5.34
CA CYS A 78 1.46 13.43 4.11
C CYS A 78 0.98 14.59 3.21
N GLY A 79 0.05 15.40 3.69
CA GLY A 79 -0.54 16.51 2.93
C GLY A 79 -1.24 16.09 1.63
N GLY A 80 -1.67 14.83 1.52
CA GLY A 80 -2.26 14.30 0.29
C GLY A 80 -1.28 13.65 -0.69
N SER A 81 0.03 13.73 -0.46
CA SER A 81 1.03 13.20 -1.40
C SER A 81 1.09 11.67 -1.47
N GLY A 82 0.55 10.97 -0.46
CA GLY A 82 0.70 9.52 -0.31
C GLY A 82 2.12 9.07 0.11
N THR A 83 3.13 9.93 -0.03
CA THR A 83 4.50 9.65 0.39
C THR A 83 4.75 10.14 1.82
N GLY A 84 5.26 9.25 2.66
CA GLY A 84 5.78 9.57 3.99
C GLY A 84 7.14 10.27 3.89
N ARG A 85 7.48 11.05 4.92
CA ARG A 85 8.83 11.59 5.09
C ARG A 85 9.67 10.59 5.91
N PRO A 86 10.89 10.25 5.49
CA PRO A 86 11.83 9.53 6.34
C PRO A 86 12.06 10.33 7.63
N LEU A 87 11.91 9.68 8.80
CA LEU A 87 12.30 10.26 10.08
C LEU A 87 13.81 10.07 10.25
N PRO A 88 14.61 11.15 10.37
CA PRO A 88 16.03 11.01 10.66
C PRO A 88 16.22 10.67 12.15
N ALA A 89 16.05 9.40 12.51
CA ALA A 89 16.42 8.92 13.84
C ALA A 89 17.89 8.47 13.83
N ARG A 90 18.72 9.03 14.72
CA ARG A 90 20.06 8.52 14.99
C ARG A 90 19.98 7.55 16.17
N LEU A 91 20.15 6.26 15.90
CA LEU A 91 20.27 5.24 16.95
C LEU A 91 21.72 5.22 17.45
N THR A 92 21.93 5.52 18.73
CA THR A 92 23.25 5.37 19.38
C THR A 92 23.26 4.06 20.15
N ILE A 93 24.03 3.08 19.67
CA ILE A 93 24.17 1.78 20.35
C ILE A 93 25.29 1.91 21.37
N GLN A 94 24.93 2.01 22.66
CA GLN A 94 25.89 1.91 23.75
C GLN A 94 26.18 0.43 24.03
N HIS A 95 27.39 -0.02 23.72
CA HIS A 95 27.85 -1.35 24.10
C HIS A 95 27.98 -1.43 25.62
N GLN A 96 27.08 -2.16 26.28
CA GLN A 96 27.19 -2.41 27.72
C GLN A 96 28.38 -3.37 27.93
N LYS A 97 29.49 -2.86 28.49
CA LYS A 97 30.59 -3.72 28.93
C LYS A 97 30.06 -4.62 30.06
N PRO A 98 30.21 -5.96 29.98
CA PRO A 98 29.80 -6.85 31.05
C PRO A 98 30.45 -6.43 32.38
N ARG A 99 29.65 -6.33 33.44
CA ARG A 99 30.16 -6.06 34.78
C ARG A 99 31.01 -7.26 35.23
N PRO A 100 32.26 -7.07 35.70
CA PRO A 100 33.04 -8.19 36.21
C PRO A 100 32.34 -8.81 37.42
N PRO A 101 32.46 -10.14 37.63
CA PRO A 101 31.88 -10.80 38.79
C PRO A 101 32.47 -10.22 40.07
N ALA A 102 31.62 -10.00 41.07
CA ALA A 102 32.05 -9.56 42.39
C ALA A 102 32.96 -10.64 42.98
N GLY A 103 34.24 -10.33 43.17
CA GLY A 103 35.16 -11.19 43.90
C GLY A 103 34.72 -11.30 45.36
N TYR A 104 34.72 -12.52 45.89
CA TYR A 104 34.59 -12.78 47.32
C TYR A 104 35.97 -12.58 47.98
N ASN A 105 36.02 -11.86 49.11
CA ASN A 105 37.18 -11.86 50.03
C ASN A 105 37.05 -13.04 51.00
#